data_AF-A0A1C4WMX3-F1
#
_entry.id   AF-A0A1C4WMX3-F1
#
_cell.length_a   1.000
_cell.length_b   1.000
_cell.length_c   1.000
_cell.angle_alpha   90.00
_cell.angle_beta   90.00
_cell.angle_gamma   90.00
#
_symmetry.space_group_name_H-M   'P 1'
#
loop_
_entity.id
_entity.type
_entity.pdbx_description
1 polymer ?
#
loop_
_entity_poly.entity_id
_entity_poly.type
_entity_poly.pdbx_seq_one_letter_code
_entity_poly.pdbx_strand_id
1 'polypeptide(L)' 'MADEVFPSDLSGHFWATVEHRPELDRWRFEIIDYQNNVLLSGLACNERQAAAIVNAWDQVIASSPDEEDPSMDWADESE' A
#
# COMPACT_ATOMS: atom_id res chain seq x y z
N MET A 1 24.25 -9.19 -5.74
CA MET A 1 22.95 -9.86 -5.98
C MET A 1 22.09 -9.47 -4.81
N ALA A 2 21.11 -8.58 -5.05
CA ALA A 2 20.17 -8.17 -4.02
C ALA A 2 19.01 -9.15 -4.12
N ASP A 3 18.96 -10.05 -3.14
CA ASP A 3 17.77 -10.81 -2.82
C ASP A 3 16.71 -9.78 -2.40
N GLU A 4 15.83 -9.39 -3.32
CA GLU A 4 14.62 -8.59 -3.01
C GLU A 4 13.68 -9.51 -2.22
N VAL A 5 14.02 -9.72 -0.95
CA VAL A 5 13.14 -10.35 0.02
C VAL A 5 12.01 -9.36 0.26
N PHE A 6 10.87 -9.62 -0.37
CA PHE A 6 9.59 -9.00 -0.05
C PHE A 6 9.39 -9.05 1.48
N PRO A 7 9.03 -7.94 2.15
CA PRO A 7 8.86 -7.95 3.60
C PRO A 7 7.71 -8.90 3.97
N SER A 8 8.05 -9.97 4.70
CA SER A 8 7.14 -11.08 5.03
C SER A 8 6.19 -10.81 6.19
N ASP A 9 6.06 -9.57 6.68
CA ASP A 9 5.10 -9.27 7.75
C ASP A 9 4.62 -7.80 7.72
N LEU A 10 3.47 -7.60 7.07
CA LEU A 10 2.63 -6.40 7.16
C LEU A 10 1.29 -6.79 7.80
N SER A 11 1.36 -7.61 8.87
CA SER A 11 0.25 -8.36 9.45
C SER A 11 -1.00 -7.54 9.76
N GLY A 12 -1.94 -7.56 8.82
CA GLY A 12 -3.38 -7.41 9.08
C GLY A 12 -4.08 -6.27 8.37
N HIS A 13 -3.36 -5.28 7.86
CA HIS A 13 -3.98 -4.03 7.38
C HIS A 13 -4.11 -3.94 5.86
N PHE A 14 -3.22 -4.60 5.11
CA PHE A 14 -3.27 -4.55 3.66
C PHE A 14 -2.92 -5.91 3.03
N TRP A 15 -3.32 -6.08 1.77
CA TRP A 15 -3.00 -7.22 0.94
C TRP A 15 -2.68 -6.75 -0.46
N ALA A 16 -1.56 -7.18 -1.02
CA ALA A 16 -1.23 -6.93 -2.42
C ALA A 16 -0.84 -8.19 -3.17
N THR A 17 -1.22 -8.25 -4.44
CA THR A 17 -0.88 -9.34 -5.36
C THR A 17 -0.40 -8.80 -6.69
N VAL A 18 0.46 -9.61 -7.32
CA VAL A 18 0.90 -9.41 -8.70
C VAL A 18 0.65 -10.74 -9.42
N GLU A 19 -0.15 -10.70 -10.49
CA GLU A 19 -0.54 -11.88 -11.27
C GLU A 19 -0.26 -11.64 -12.75
N HIS A 20 0.47 -12.56 -13.39
CA HIS A 20 0.64 -12.52 -14.83
C HIS A 20 -0.66 -12.95 -15.54
N ARG A 21 -1.15 -12.13 -16.47
CA ARG A 21 -2.33 -12.39 -17.31
C ARG A 21 -1.85 -12.74 -18.73
N PRO A 22 -1.62 -14.04 -19.02
CA PRO A 22 -1.02 -14.48 -20.28
C PRO A 22 -1.91 -14.15 -21.49
N GLU A 23 -3.24 -14.08 -21.33
CA GLU A 23 -4.14 -13.68 -22.40
C GLU A 23 -3.97 -12.23 -22.89
N LEU A 24 -3.34 -11.36 -22.07
CA LEU A 24 -3.14 -9.95 -22.35
C LEU A 24 -1.66 -9.57 -22.47
N ASP A 25 -0.75 -10.51 -22.21
CA ASP A 25 0.70 -10.27 -22.07
C ASP A 25 0.99 -9.11 -21.11
N ARG A 26 0.29 -9.09 -19.97
CA ARG A 26 0.33 -8.02 -18.98
C ARG A 26 0.33 -8.57 -17.57
N TRP A 27 0.76 -7.73 -16.63
CA TRP A 27 0.77 -8.05 -15.21
C TRP A 27 -0.33 -7.28 -14.51
N ARG A 28 -1.24 -8.00 -13.86
CA ARG A 28 -2.25 -7.41 -12.97
C ARG A 28 -1.60 -7.14 -11.63
N PHE A 29 -1.87 -5.97 -11.06
CA PHE A 29 -1.62 -5.68 -9.65
C PHE A 29 -2.95 -5.42 -8.96
N GLU A 30 -3.08 -5.89 -7.73
CA GLU A 30 -4.21 -5.59 -6.84
C GLU A 30 -3.66 -5.22 -5.47
N ILE A 31 -4.20 -4.17 -4.88
CA ILE A 31 -3.81 -3.64 -3.58
C ILE A 31 -5.09 -3.34 -2.81
N ILE A 32 -5.21 -3.93 -1.62
CA ILE A 32 -6.37 -3.83 -0.74
C ILE A 32 -5.90 -3.29 0.59
N ASP A 33 -6.53 -2.23 1.06
CA ASP A 33 -6.42 -1.73 2.43
C ASP A 33 -7.72 -2.06 3.18
N TYR A 34 -7.61 -2.96 4.17
CA TYR A 34 -8.74 -3.44 4.96
C TYR A 34 -9.24 -2.42 5.99
N GLN A 35 -8.43 -1.42 6.36
CA GLN A 35 -8.83 -0.37 7.30
C GLN A 35 -9.68 0.69 6.60
N ASN A 36 -9.21 1.16 5.45
CA ASN A 36 -9.85 2.25 4.71
C ASN A 36 -10.88 1.74 3.68
N ASN A 37 -11.01 0.42 3.52
CA ASN A 37 -11.82 -0.23 2.48
C ASN A 37 -11.47 0.28 1.06
N VAL A 38 -10.18 0.51 0.81
CA VAL A 38 -9.68 0.98 -0.48
C VAL A 38 -9.19 -0.21 -1.29
N LEU A 39 -9.65 -0.29 -2.54
CA LEU A 39 -9.16 -1.23 -3.55
C LEU A 39 -8.56 -0.45 -4.71
N LEU A 40 -7.29 -0.70 -4.99
CA LEU A 40 -6.61 -0.26 -6.20
C LEU A 40 -6.27 -1.49 -7.05
N SER A 41 -6.71 -1.51 -8.30
CA SER A 41 -6.37 -2.57 -9.24
C SER A 41 -6.04 -2.02 -10.62
N GLY A 42 -5.16 -2.71 -11.35
CA GLY A 42 -4.76 -2.27 -12.68
C GLY A 42 -3.90 -3.29 -13.43
N LEU A 43 -3.57 -2.94 -14.67
CA LEU A 43 -2.72 -3.72 -15.56
C LEU A 43 -1.46 -2.92 -15.90
N ALA A 44 -0.29 -3.51 -15.67
CA ALA A 44 1.00 -3.01 -16.09
C ALA A 44 1.54 -3.81 -17.29
N CYS A 45 2.39 -3.19 -18.10
CA CYS A 45 2.97 -3.85 -19.28
C CYS A 45 4.01 -4.92 -18.92
N ASN A 46 4.63 -4.85 -17.75
CA ASN A 46 5.60 -5.84 -17.28
C ASN A 46 5.60 -5.96 -15.75
N GLU A 47 6.19 -7.04 -15.25
CA GLU A 47 6.28 -7.37 -13.83
C GLU A 47 6.94 -6.26 -13.01
N ARG A 48 8.05 -5.70 -13.51
CA ARG A 48 8.79 -4.63 -12.81
C ARG A 48 7.92 -3.40 -12.59
N GLN A 49 7.08 -3.03 -13.56
CA GLN A 49 6.13 -1.93 -13.40
C GLN A 49 5.04 -2.25 -12.38
N ALA A 50 4.46 -3.46 -12.42
CA ALA A 50 3.45 -3.89 -11.44
C ALA A 50 4.04 -3.90 -10.02
N ALA A 51 5.24 -4.46 -9.85
CA ALA A 51 5.95 -4.51 -8.58
C ALA A 51 6.31 -3.11 -8.06
N ALA A 52 6.74 -2.19 -8.93
CA ALA A 52 7.02 -0.81 -8.54
C ALA A 52 5.79 -0.08 -7.98
N ILE A 53 4.60 -0.35 -8.52
CA ILE A 53 3.34 0.22 -8.02
C ILE A 53 3.01 -0.34 -6.62
N VAL A 54 3.12 -1.66 -6.45
CA VAL A 54 2.91 -2.32 -5.14
C VAL A 54 3.90 -1.79 -4.09
N ASN A 55 5.18 -1.68 -4.43
CA ASN A 55 6.22 -1.19 -3.53
C ASN A 55 6.06 0.30 -3.20
N ALA A 56 5.57 1.12 -4.13
CA ALA A 56 5.28 2.53 -3.86
C ALA A 56 4.12 2.69 -2.87
N TRP A 57 3.13 1.81 -2.92
CA TRP A 57 2.01 1.82 -1.97
C TRP A 57 2.45 1.49 -0.55
N ASP A 58 3.39 0.55 -0.38
CA ASP A 58 4.00 0.24 0.91
C ASP A 58 4.60 1.49 1.58
N GLN A 59 5.26 2.35 0.80
CA GLN A 59 5.80 3.62 1.30
C GLN A 59 4.71 4.60 1.75
N VAL A 60 3.56 4.64 1.08
CA VAL A 60 2.44 5.53 1.45
C VAL A 60 1.83 5.10 2.78
N ILE A 61 1.64 3.78 3.00
CA ILE A 61 1.15 3.26 4.28
C ILE A 61 2.17 3.51 5.39
N ALA A 62 3.45 3.21 5.16
CA ALA A 62 4.50 3.40 6.17
C ALA A 62 4.74 4.87 6.53
N SER A 63 4.47 5.78 5.59
CA SER A 63 4.57 7.24 5.79
C SER A 63 3.28 7.86 6.34
N SER A 64 2.27 7.05 6.68
CA SER A 64 1.09 7.48 7.41
C SER A 64 1.27 7.13 8.90
N PRO A 65 2.13 7.83 9.67
CA PRO A 65 1.94 7.82 11.10
C PRO A 65 0.61 8.54 11.37
N ASP A 66 -0.03 8.24 12.49
CA ASP A 66 -0.88 9.21 13.16
C ASP A 66 -0.18 10.59 13.11
N GLU A 67 -0.52 11.43 12.14
CA GLU A 67 -0.46 12.87 12.34
C GLU A 67 -1.50 13.11 13.42
N GLU A 68 -1.09 12.91 14.68
CA GLU A 68 -1.74 13.49 15.84
C GLU A 68 -1.90 14.96 15.51
N ASP A 69 -3.12 15.33 15.09
CA ASP A 69 -3.45 16.68 14.70
C ASP A 69 -3.05 17.61 15.85
N PRO A 70 -1.98 18.43 15.72
CA PRO A 70 -1.55 19.31 16.79
C PRO A 70 -2.55 20.45 17.00
N SER A 71 -3.65 20.50 16.24
CA SER A 71 -4.74 21.45 16.43
C SER A 71 -5.80 20.99 17.44
N MET A 72 -5.66 19.82 18.08
CA MET A 72 -6.47 19.50 19.28
C MET A 72 -5.87 20.20 20.51
N ASP A 73 -5.78 21.53 20.41
CA ASP A 73 -5.69 22.43 21.56
C ASP A 73 -6.98 22.20 22.34
N TRP A 74 -6.93 21.29 23.31
CA TRP A 74 -7.98 21.16 24.32
C TRP A 74 -7.97 22.46 25.10
N ALA A 75 -8.76 23.42 24.60
CA ALA A 75 -9.01 24.68 25.23
C ALA A 75 -9.31 24.40 26.70
N ASP A 76 -8.42 24.92 27.52
CA ASP A 76 -8.51 25.09 28.96
C ASP A 76 -9.96 25.34 29.40
N GLU A 77 -10.65 24.31 29.90
CA GLU A 77 -11.88 24.49 30.66
C GLU A 77 -11.50 24.98 32.07
N SER A 78 -11.10 26.26 32.14
CA SER A 78 -11.15 27.04 33.38
C SER A 78 -12.59 27.50 33.60
N GLU A 79 -13.31 26.87 34.52
CA GLU A 79 -14.35 27.51 35.36
C GLU A 79 -14.27 26.99 36.81
#